data_AF-A0A2H6N885-F1
#
_entry.id   AF-A0A2H6N885-F1
#
_cell.length_a   1.000
_cell.length_b   1.000
_cell.length_c   1.000
_cell.angle_alpha   90.00
_cell.angle_beta   90.00
_cell.angle_gamma   90.00
#
_symmetry.space_group_name_H-M   'P 1'
#
loop_
_entity.id
_entity.type
_entity.pdbx_description
1 polymer ?
#
loop_
_entity_poly.entity_id
_entity_poly.type
_entity_poly.pdbx_seq_one_letter_code
_entity_poly.pdbx_strand_id
1 'polypeptide(L)'
;AKDYLKDFDLICSNALEYNPDRDPGDRLIRHRACFLKDTAYAIIKEEMDENFEQLCEEIQESRKKRGCSSSKYVPSYYHVMPKQNTTLQDKELDSECGDKMKSPPIPL
;
A
#
# COMPACT_ATOMS: atom_id res chain seq x y z
N ALA A 1 7.88 -7.88 6.20
CA ALA A 1 8.04 -8.90 5.14
C ALA A 1 6.72 -9.56 4.76
N LYS A 2 5.90 -9.98 5.74
CA LYS A 2 4.68 -10.78 5.50
C LYS A 2 3.74 -10.18 4.47
N ASP A 3 3.44 -8.88 4.56
CA ASP A 3 2.50 -8.23 3.64
C ASP A 3 3.04 -8.14 2.22
N TYR A 4 4.35 -7.98 2.03
CA TYR A 4 4.99 -7.98 0.71
C TYR A 4 4.99 -9.37 0.06
N LEU A 5 5.27 -10.43 0.84
CA LEU A 5 5.23 -11.81 0.35
C LEU A 5 3.84 -12.25 -0.11
N LYS A 6 2.78 -11.70 0.50
CA LYS A 6 1.39 -11.97 0.05
C LYS A 6 1.14 -11.52 -1.39
N ASP A 7 1.79 -10.44 -1.84
CA ASP A 7 1.63 -9.99 -3.23
C ASP A 7 2.28 -10.97 -4.22
N PHE A 8 3.37 -11.64 -3.82
CA PHE A 8 3.93 -12.75 -4.62
C PHE A 8 3.01 -13.97 -4.65
N ASP A 9 2.39 -14.30 -3.51
CA ASP A 9 1.38 -15.36 -3.46
C ASP A 9 0.18 -15.02 -4.34
N LEU A 10 -0.23 -13.76 -4.38
CA LEU A 10 -1.29 -13.26 -5.25
C LEU A 10 -0.90 -13.37 -6.73
N ILE A 11 0.31 -12.95 -7.11
CA ILE A 11 0.83 -13.10 -8.48
C ILE A 11 0.84 -14.58 -8.88
N CYS A 12 1.33 -15.45 -7.99
CA CYS A 12 1.43 -16.89 -8.25
C CYS A 12 0.05 -17.54 -8.37
N SER A 13 -0.86 -17.29 -7.43
CA SER A 13 -2.23 -17.81 -7.48
C SER A 13 -2.98 -17.34 -8.72
N ASN A 14 -2.88 -16.05 -9.07
CA ASN A 14 -3.45 -15.52 -10.31
C ASN A 14 -2.89 -16.26 -11.54
N ALA A 15 -1.57 -16.43 -11.62
CA ALA A 15 -0.95 -17.14 -12.74
C ALA A 15 -1.45 -18.59 -12.85
N LEU A 16 -1.65 -19.28 -11.72
CA LEU A 16 -2.17 -20.65 -11.69
C LEU A 16 -3.66 -20.73 -12.04
N GLU A 17 -4.46 -19.75 -11.64
CA GLU A 17 -5.91 -19.70 -11.90
C GLU A 17 -6.21 -19.36 -13.37
N TYR A 18 -5.52 -18.37 -13.94
CA TYR A 18 -5.73 -17.94 -15.32
C TYR A 18 -5.09 -18.88 -16.36
N ASN A 19 -4.03 -19.61 -15.99
CA ASN A 19 -3.27 -20.49 -16.90
C ASN A 19 -3.34 -21.95 -16.43
N PRO A 20 -4.50 -22.63 -16.52
CA PRO A 20 -4.68 -24.01 -16.10
C PRO A 20 -3.81 -24.97 -16.92
N ASP A 21 -3.51 -26.18 -16.43
CA ASP A 21 -2.57 -27.10 -17.08
C ASP A 21 -3.08 -27.75 -18.37
N ARG A 22 -3.13 -26.98 -19.46
CA ARG A 22 -3.72 -27.40 -20.74
C ARG A 22 -2.70 -27.44 -21.86
N ASP A 23 -1.82 -26.45 -21.93
CA ASP A 23 -0.86 -26.31 -23.02
C ASP A 23 0.58 -26.03 -22.50
N PRO A 24 1.62 -26.17 -23.33
CA PRO A 24 3.00 -25.96 -22.87
C PRO A 24 3.32 -24.51 -22.48
N GLY A 25 2.60 -23.52 -23.02
CA GLY A 25 2.69 -22.12 -22.62
C GLY A 25 2.14 -21.90 -21.22
N ASP A 26 0.95 -22.44 -20.93
CA ASP A 26 0.38 -22.43 -19.57
C ASP A 26 1.35 -23.04 -18.57
N ARG A 27 1.93 -24.21 -18.88
CA ARG A 27 2.96 -24.87 -18.04
C ARG A 27 4.15 -23.98 -17.74
N LEU A 28 4.65 -23.27 -18.74
CA LEU A 28 5.78 -22.37 -18.58
C LEU A 28 5.43 -21.20 -17.67
N ILE A 29 4.25 -20.61 -17.84
CA ILE A 29 3.79 -19.48 -17.01
C ILE A 29 3.66 -19.94 -15.54
N ARG A 30 3.01 -21.07 -15.29
CA ARG A 30 2.87 -21.64 -13.94
C ARG A 30 4.23 -21.91 -13.29
N HIS A 31 5.14 -22.58 -14.00
CA HIS A 31 6.47 -22.90 -13.49
C HIS A 31 7.24 -21.63 -13.11
N ARG A 32 7.21 -20.60 -13.97
CA ARG A 32 7.87 -19.31 -13.70
C ARG A 32 7.26 -18.59 -12.51
N ALA A 33 5.93 -18.64 -12.36
CA ALA A 33 5.25 -18.02 -11.23
C ALA A 33 5.60 -18.69 -9.90
N CYS A 34 5.64 -20.03 -9.85
CA CYS A 34 6.12 -20.77 -8.69
C CYS A 34 7.58 -20.46 -8.38
N PHE A 35 8.45 -20.49 -9.40
CA PHE A 35 9.87 -20.19 -9.25
C PHE A 35 10.12 -18.77 -8.72
N LEU A 36 9.38 -17.78 -9.22
CA LEU A 36 9.46 -16.39 -8.74
C LEU A 36 9.12 -16.30 -7.25
N LYS A 37 7.99 -16.90 -6.84
CA LYS A 37 7.58 -16.95 -5.44
C LYS A 37 8.66 -17.60 -4.60
N ASP A 38 9.10 -18.80 -4.96
CA ASP A 38 10.08 -19.57 -4.18
C ASP A 38 11.41 -18.82 -4.04
N THR A 39 11.85 -18.14 -5.11
CA THR A 39 13.06 -17.30 -5.09
C THR A 39 12.89 -16.10 -4.15
N ALA A 40 11.75 -15.40 -4.20
CA ALA A 40 11.49 -14.28 -3.30
C ALA A 40 11.48 -14.72 -1.82
N TYR A 41 10.84 -15.86 -1.52
CA TYR A 41 10.83 -16.44 -0.19
C TYR A 41 12.24 -16.85 0.28
N ALA A 42 13.07 -17.40 -0.62
CA ALA A 42 14.44 -17.77 -0.30
C ALA A 42 15.30 -16.55 0.05
N ILE A 43 15.31 -15.52 -0.81
CA ILE A 43 16.07 -14.28 -0.59
C ILE A 43 15.64 -13.61 0.70
N ILE A 44 14.33 -13.43 0.91
CA ILE A 44 13.81 -12.77 2.11
C ILE A 44 14.16 -13.58 3.36
N LYS A 45 14.12 -14.90 3.31
CA LYS A 45 14.49 -15.73 4.46
C LYS A 45 16.00 -15.68 4.77
N GLU A 46 16.83 -15.57 3.74
CA GLU A 46 18.30 -15.58 3.90
C GLU A 46 18.85 -14.20 4.28
N GLU A 47 18.29 -13.12 3.72
CA GLU A 47 18.86 -11.77 3.83
C GLU A 47 18.14 -10.87 4.85
N MET A 48 16.90 -11.17 5.25
CA MET A 48 16.17 -10.28 6.16
C MET A 48 16.61 -10.44 7.61
N ASP A 49 16.94 -9.31 8.23
CA ASP A 49 17.20 -9.19 9.66
C ASP A 49 15.88 -9.27 10.46
N GLU A 50 15.84 -10.15 11.48
CA GLU A 50 14.71 -10.28 12.40
C GLU A 50 14.40 -8.98 13.14
N ASN A 51 15.42 -8.18 13.49
CA ASN A 51 15.22 -6.89 14.15
C ASN A 51 14.53 -5.88 13.23
N PHE A 52 14.83 -5.95 11.93
CA PHE A 52 14.18 -5.11 10.94
C PHE A 52 12.70 -5.46 10.79
N GLU A 53 12.36 -6.76 10.79
CA GLU A 53 10.96 -7.21 10.72
C GLU A 53 10.18 -6.73 11.96
N GLN A 54 10.77 -6.86 13.14
CA GLN A 54 10.13 -6.41 14.38
C GLN A 54 9.89 -4.90 14.39
N LEU A 55 10.87 -4.10 13.96
CA LEU A 55 10.69 -2.66 13.80
C LEU A 55 9.55 -2.31 12.82
N CYS A 56 9.41 -3.04 11.72
CA CYS A 56 8.31 -2.86 10.78
C CYS A 56 6.95 -3.15 11.43
N GLU A 57 6.85 -4.24 12.20
CA GLU A 57 5.62 -4.62 12.90
C GLU A 57 5.23 -3.57 13.96
N GLU A 58 6.21 -3.08 14.75
CA GLU A 58 5.99 -2.03 15.75
C GLU A 58 5.48 -0.72 15.12
N ILE A 59 6.07 -0.31 13.99
CA ILE A 59 5.61 0.88 13.24
C ILE A 59 4.17 0.65 12.74
N GLN A 60 3.87 -0.53 12.19
CA GLN A 60 2.53 -0.86 11.70
C GLN A 60 1.50 -0.83 12.84
N GLU A 61 1.80 -1.45 13.98
CA GLU A 61 0.94 -1.44 15.16
C GLU A 61 0.74 -0.04 15.72
N SER A 62 1.81 0.76 15.83
CA SER A 62 1.74 2.15 16.29
C SER A 62 0.82 2.98 15.39
N ARG A 63 0.85 2.76 14.08
CA ARG A 63 -0.08 3.41 13.14
C ARG A 63 -1.52 2.92 13.33
N LYS A 64 -1.74 1.62 13.52
CA LYS A 64 -3.08 1.05 13.79
C LYS A 64 -3.67 1.61 15.09
N LYS A 65 -2.89 1.70 16.17
CA LYS A 65 -3.31 2.24 17.48
C LYS A 65 -3.68 3.73 17.41
N ARG A 66 -2.98 4.52 16.58
CA ARG A 66 -3.32 5.94 16.33
C ARG A 66 -4.60 6.13 15.52
N GLY A 67 -5.07 5.08 14.84
CA GLY A 67 -6.17 5.15 13.89
C GLY A 67 -5.73 5.75 12.55
N CYS A 68 -6.40 5.35 11.47
CA CYS A 68 -6.20 5.92 10.15
C CYS A 68 -7.11 7.15 10.02
N SER A 69 -6.54 8.35 10.01
CA SER A 69 -7.29 9.57 9.67
C SER A 69 -7.42 9.69 8.15
N SER A 70 -8.29 8.87 7.57
CA SER A 70 -8.91 9.25 6.30
C SER A 70 -9.69 10.54 6.55
N SER A 71 -9.31 11.62 5.87
CA SER A 71 -10.07 12.87 5.94
C SER A 71 -11.53 12.60 5.59
N LYS A 72 -12.47 13.11 6.39
CA LYS A 72 -13.92 12.89 6.23
C LYS A 72 -14.49 13.24 4.84
N TYR A 73 -13.72 13.95 4.01
CA TYR A 73 -14.10 14.37 2.67
C TYR A 73 -13.26 13.74 1.55
N VAL A 74 -12.23 12.95 1.88
CA VAL A 74 -11.34 12.40 0.87
C VAL A 74 -11.86 11.03 0.43
N PRO A 75 -12.14 10.84 -0.88
CA PRO A 75 -12.49 9.53 -1.40
C PRO A 75 -11.42 8.49 -1.09
N SER A 76 -11.83 7.25 -0.80
CA SER A 76 -10.94 6.18 -0.31
C SER A 76 -9.76 5.83 -1.22
N TYR A 77 -9.82 6.21 -2.51
CA TYR A 77 -8.79 5.95 -3.51
C TYR A 77 -7.67 7.01 -3.57
N TYR A 78 -7.79 8.12 -2.83
CA TYR A 78 -6.72 9.12 -2.71
C TYR A 78 -5.87 8.88 -1.46
N HIS A 79 -4.56 8.72 -1.65
CA HIS A 79 -3.60 8.63 -0.55
C HIS A 79 -2.79 9.91 -0.48
N VAL A 80 -3.00 10.68 0.59
CA VAL A 80 -2.23 11.88 0.91
C VAL A 80 -1.38 11.63 2.15
N MET A 81 -0.24 12.33 2.24
CA MET A 81 0.59 12.30 3.45
C MET A 81 -0.25 12.77 4.65
N PRO A 82 -0.22 12.03 5.78
CA PRO A 82 -0.93 12.45 6.99
C PRO A 82 -0.46 13.82 7.45
N LYS A 83 -1.40 14.69 7.83
CA LYS A 83 -1.08 15.98 8.45
C LYS A 83 -0.36 15.72 9.77
N GLN A 84 0.84 16.28 9.93
CA GLN A 84 1.56 16.27 11.20
C GLN A 84 0.85 17.24 12.15
N ASN A 85 0.17 16.72 13.16
CA ASN A 85 -0.47 17.56 14.18
C ASN A 85 0.63 18.10 15.12
N THR A 86 1.11 19.30 14.86
CA THR A 86 1.81 20.11 15.87
C THR A 86 0.79 20.50 16.93
N THR A 87 0.79 19.78 18.05
CA THR A 87 -0.02 20.13 19.22
C THR A 87 0.52 21.42 19.83
N LEU A 88 0.00 22.57 19.42
CA LEU A 88 -0.11 23.73 20.29
C LEU A 88 -1.51 24.29 20.14
N GLN A 89 -2.09 24.56 21.30
CA GLN A 89 -3.45 25.00 21.57
C GLN A 89 -3.81 26.18 20.67
N ASP A 90 -4.93 26.11 19.96
CA ASP A 90 -5.78 27.29 19.78
C ASP A 90 -7.23 26.87 19.61
N LYS A 91 -8.05 27.51 20.44
CA LYS A 91 -9.48 27.36 20.55
C LYS A 91 -10.15 28.06 19.36
N GLU A 92 -11.28 27.48 18.95
CA GLU A 92 -12.47 28.19 18.48
C GLU A 92 -12.24 29.34 17.48
N LEU A 93 -12.33 29.03 16.19
CA LEU A 93 -12.88 29.96 15.20
C LEU A 93 -13.56 29.14 14.09
N ASP A 94 -14.80 28.74 14.36
CA ASP A 94 -15.79 28.69 13.30
C ASP A 94 -15.97 30.13 12.80
N SER A 95 -15.53 30.42 11.58
CA SER A 95 -15.98 31.61 10.86
C SER A 95 -15.95 31.33 9.37
N GLU A 96 -17.15 31.39 8.79
CA GLU A 96 -17.40 31.56 7.35
C GLU A 96 -16.38 32.50 6.71
N CYS A 97 -15.90 32.12 5.52
CA CYS A 97 -15.51 33.08 4.50
C CYS A 97 -15.75 32.46 3.13
N GLY A 98 -16.92 32.76 2.56
CA GLY A 98 -17.07 32.74 1.12
C GLY A 98 -16.44 34.01 0.58
N ASP A 99 -15.50 33.89 -0.36
CA ASP A 99 -15.50 34.79 -1.50
C ASP A 99 -14.77 34.22 -2.72
N LYS A 100 -15.23 34.68 -3.88
CA LYS A 100 -15.00 34.18 -5.23
C LYS A 100 -13.54 34.37 -5.65
N MET A 101 -12.94 33.36 -6.28
CA MET A 101 -11.84 33.61 -7.23
C MET A 101 -12.01 32.81 -8.54
N LYS A 102 -11.87 33.57 -9.61
CA LYS A 102 -12.18 33.34 -11.02
C LYS A 102 -11.02 32.55 -11.66
N SER A 103 -11.29 31.45 -12.34
CA SER A 103 -10.27 30.68 -13.06
C SER A 103 -9.78 31.41 -14.32
N PRO A 104 -8.46 31.49 -14.59
CA PRO A 104 -7.95 31.99 -15.87
C PRO A 104 -8.07 30.92 -16.98
N PRO A 105 -8.15 31.33 -18.27
CA PRO A 105 -8.47 30.43 -19.37
C PRO A 105 -7.28 29.60 -19.85
N ILE A 106 -7.58 28.40 -20.31
CA ILE A 106 -6.66 27.39 -20.88
C ILE A 106 -6.29 27.81 -22.32
N PRO A 107 -5.00 27.79 -22.72
CA PRO A 107 -4.62 28.04 -24.11
C PRO A 107 -4.80 26.78 -24.98
N LEU A 108 -5.24 26.98 -26.23
CA LEU A 108 -5.22 25.99 -27.31
C LEU A 108 -3.79 25.70 -27.79
#